data_AF-A0A7W0V0R0-F1
#
_entry.id   AF-A0A7W0V0R0-F1
#
_cell.length_a   1.000
_cell.length_b   1.000
_cell.length_c   1.000
_cell.angle_alpha   90.00
_cell.angle_beta   90.00
_cell.angle_gamma   90.00
#
_symmetry.space_group_name_H-M   'P 1'
#
loop_
_entity.id
_entity.type
_entity.pdbx_description
1 polymer ?
#
loop_
_entity_poly.entity_id
_entity_poly.type
_entity_poly.pdbx_seq_one_letter_code
_entity_poly.pdbx_strand_id
1 'polypeptide(L)'
;MMYQQGSEQAVAARLGSWSRETLALSLVVLLGMMAVVALARWMERYRPANDAEMVAEELYLTPQSAKRLSLGFNGLVADWYWMRALQYVGRKVMNHSGDIQLDDLSQLNLKLIAPLLEATTTLDPQFTAAYEYGATVLPAVDIEAAIKLVQKGVVANPDKWRLRHYLGYIYWQQGRYAEAKEAYLDGSRVAGSPRWMTAMAARMEAEGGGRTVAREMYRAMYEQADDEQIKLMALKRLLQLRSMDERDTIRRVLTDYKAQTGRAAASWREVAERLRAARLNINEQGTPLDPSGAAYVLAEDGYDVDLGSHSEVPRK
;
A
#
# COMPACT_ATOMS: atom_id res chain seq x y z
N MET A 1 49.40 -35.84 29.04
CA MET A 1 48.04 -36.44 28.92
C MET A 1 47.12 -36.18 30.13
N MET A 2 47.46 -35.34 31.12
CA MET A 2 46.54 -35.06 32.25
C MET A 2 45.73 -33.76 32.15
N TYR A 3 45.94 -32.92 31.12
CA TYR A 3 45.25 -31.62 31.01
C TYR A 3 43.96 -31.64 30.14
N GLN A 4 43.70 -32.73 29.40
CA GLN A 4 42.50 -32.87 28.55
C GLN A 4 41.31 -33.51 29.26
N GLN A 5 41.53 -34.29 30.34
CA GLN A 5 40.44 -34.95 31.08
C GLN A 5 39.63 -33.99 31.98
N GLY A 6 40.25 -32.90 32.45
CA GLY A 6 39.56 -31.91 33.29
C GLY A 6 38.56 -31.02 32.53
N SER A 7 38.83 -30.73 31.26
CA SER A 7 37.93 -29.91 30.42
C SER A 7 36.72 -30.70 29.91
N GLU A 8 36.86 -31.99 29.61
CA GLU A 8 35.73 -32.84 29.20
C GLU A 8 34.76 -33.12 30.35
N GLN A 9 35.28 -33.32 31.58
CA GLN A 9 34.43 -33.50 32.75
C GLN A 9 33.67 -32.22 33.15
N ALA A 10 34.26 -31.03 32.95
CA ALA A 10 33.60 -29.75 33.20
C ALA A 10 32.50 -29.40 32.18
N VAL A 11 32.64 -29.86 30.93
CA VAL A 11 31.61 -29.70 29.89
C VAL A 11 30.48 -30.72 30.06
N ALA A 12 30.79 -31.96 30.46
CA ALA A 12 29.80 -33.00 30.77
C ALA A 12 28.97 -32.70 32.03
N ALA A 13 29.56 -32.05 33.05
CA ALA A 13 28.85 -31.68 34.28
C ALA A 13 27.85 -30.52 34.10
N ARG A 14 27.94 -29.73 33.03
CA ARG A 14 26.94 -28.70 32.67
C ARG A 14 25.72 -29.27 31.93
N LEU A 15 25.76 -30.53 31.51
CA LEU A 15 24.65 -31.25 30.88
C LEU A 15 23.87 -32.12 31.88
N GLY A 16 23.93 -31.76 33.18
CA GLY A 16 23.40 -32.56 34.29
C GLY A 16 22.18 -31.94 34.98
N SER A 17 21.09 -32.73 34.98
CA SER A 17 19.81 -32.56 35.68
C SER A 17 18.98 -31.33 35.33
N TRP A 18 18.16 -31.49 34.29
CA TRP A 18 16.91 -30.75 34.20
C TRP A 18 16.16 -31.00 35.52
N SER A 19 15.93 -29.95 36.32
CA SER A 19 15.16 -30.06 37.55
C SER A 19 13.79 -30.68 37.23
N ARG A 20 13.18 -31.40 38.17
CA ARG A 20 11.83 -31.98 37.98
C ARG A 20 10.83 -30.93 37.48
N GLU A 21 11.03 -29.67 37.88
CA GLU A 21 10.28 -28.50 37.41
C GLU A 21 10.51 -28.20 35.93
N THR A 22 11.75 -28.18 35.45
CA THR A 22 12.04 -27.98 34.00
C THR A 22 11.49 -29.13 33.15
N LEU A 23 11.52 -30.37 33.64
CA LEU A 23 10.90 -31.51 32.94
C LEU A 23 9.37 -31.40 32.92
N ALA A 24 8.76 -31.00 34.04
CA ALA A 24 7.32 -30.79 34.11
C ALA A 24 6.85 -29.65 33.20
N LEU A 25 7.54 -28.52 33.21
CA LEU A 25 7.27 -27.39 32.32
C LEU A 25 7.43 -27.78 30.84
N SER A 26 8.47 -28.53 30.50
CA SER A 26 8.69 -29.00 29.12
C SER A 26 7.59 -29.97 28.67
N LEU A 27 7.14 -30.85 29.57
CA LEU A 27 6.03 -31.77 29.29
C LEU A 27 4.72 -31.01 29.05
N VAL A 28 4.43 -29.98 29.85
CA VAL A 28 3.24 -29.13 29.67
C VAL A 28 3.28 -28.41 28.32
N VAL A 29 4.43 -27.86 27.93
CA VAL A 29 4.60 -27.22 26.61
C VAL A 29 4.39 -28.22 25.48
N LEU A 30 4.97 -29.43 25.57
CA LEU A 30 4.81 -30.48 24.56
C LEU A 30 3.36 -30.96 24.44
N LEU A 31 2.67 -31.18 25.57
CA LEU A 31 1.25 -31.54 25.59
C LEU A 31 0.39 -30.41 25.00
N GLY A 32 0.70 -29.16 25.32
CA GLY A 32 0.03 -27.99 24.73
C GLY A 32 0.22 -27.93 23.21
N MET A 33 1.44 -28.10 22.72
CA MET A 33 1.72 -28.16 21.28
C MET A 33 0.99 -29.32 20.59
N MET A 34 0.98 -30.52 21.19
CA MET A 34 0.26 -31.67 20.64
C MET A 34 -1.25 -31.42 20.61
N ALA A 35 -1.82 -30.80 21.64
CA ALA A 35 -3.23 -30.42 21.67
C ALA A 35 -3.57 -29.40 20.57
N VAL A 36 -2.71 -28.39 20.37
CA VAL A 36 -2.86 -27.40 19.28
C VAL A 36 -2.80 -28.07 17.91
N VAL A 37 -1.85 -28.98 17.68
CA VAL A 37 -1.74 -29.72 16.40
C VAL A 37 -2.94 -30.63 16.17
N ALA A 38 -3.40 -31.33 17.21
CA ALA A 38 -4.58 -32.18 17.13
C ALA A 38 -5.85 -31.36 16.81
N LEU A 39 -6.00 -30.21 17.46
CA LEU A 39 -7.10 -29.27 17.19
C LEU A 39 -7.01 -28.68 15.79
N ALA A 40 -5.82 -28.27 15.34
CA ALA A 40 -5.60 -27.76 13.99
C ALA A 40 -5.98 -28.80 12.92
N ARG A 41 -5.52 -30.05 13.08
CA ARG A 41 -5.88 -31.15 12.18
C ARG A 41 -7.37 -31.49 12.22
N TRP A 42 -7.99 -31.39 13.39
CA TRP A 42 -9.43 -31.56 13.54
C TRP A 42 -10.18 -30.47 12.78
N MET A 43 -9.86 -29.20 13.01
CA MET A 43 -10.45 -28.08 12.28
C MET A 43 -10.25 -28.20 10.77
N GLU A 44 -9.07 -28.63 10.31
CA GLU A 44 -8.77 -28.79 8.89
C GLU A 44 -9.56 -29.95 8.24
N ARG A 45 -9.79 -31.04 8.99
CA ARG A 45 -10.59 -32.18 8.53
C ARG A 45 -12.09 -31.89 8.46
N TYR A 46 -12.59 -31.02 9.33
CA TYR A 46 -14.01 -30.64 9.38
C TYR A 46 -14.30 -29.30 8.69
N ARG A 47 -13.31 -28.71 8.01
CA ARG A 47 -13.47 -27.46 7.25
C ARG A 47 -14.34 -27.70 6.01
N PRO A 48 -15.56 -27.14 5.91
CA PRO A 48 -16.39 -27.28 4.72
C PRO A 48 -15.75 -26.54 3.54
N ALA A 49 -15.81 -27.12 2.34
CA ALA A 49 -15.14 -26.57 1.15
C ALA A 49 -15.66 -25.17 0.73
N ASN A 50 -16.88 -24.80 1.14
CA ASN A 50 -17.54 -23.55 0.75
C ASN A 50 -17.38 -22.41 1.79
N ASP A 51 -16.77 -22.68 2.95
CA ASP A 51 -16.69 -21.71 4.07
C ASP A 51 -15.45 -20.81 4.02
N ALA A 52 -14.60 -20.94 3.00
CA ALA A 52 -13.42 -20.08 2.85
C ALA A 52 -13.79 -18.60 2.66
N GLU A 53 -14.97 -18.31 2.11
CA GLU A 53 -15.51 -16.95 2.00
C GLU A 53 -16.25 -16.52 3.27
N MET A 54 -17.05 -17.39 3.91
CA MET A 54 -17.83 -17.05 5.12
C MET A 54 -17.00 -16.93 6.41
N VAL A 55 -16.04 -17.84 6.66
CA VAL A 55 -15.12 -17.75 7.82
C VAL A 55 -14.10 -16.62 7.64
N ALA A 56 -13.90 -16.18 6.39
CA ALA A 56 -13.10 -15.01 6.09
C ALA A 56 -13.82 -13.68 6.35
N GLU A 57 -15.06 -13.66 6.87
CA GLU A 57 -15.83 -12.42 7.10
C GLU A 57 -16.06 -12.05 8.58
N GLU A 58 -15.47 -12.78 9.56
CA GLU A 58 -15.55 -12.40 10.98
C GLU A 58 -14.19 -12.31 11.69
N LEU A 59 -14.10 -11.38 12.64
CA LEU A 59 -12.96 -11.25 13.53
C LEU A 59 -13.04 -12.35 14.61
N TYR A 60 -12.01 -13.20 14.74
CA TYR A 60 -12.03 -14.28 15.73
C TYR A 60 -12.18 -13.76 17.18
N LEU A 61 -11.57 -12.61 17.46
CA LEU A 61 -11.65 -11.90 18.72
C LEU A 61 -11.67 -10.40 18.43
N THR A 62 -12.37 -9.64 19.26
CA THR A 62 -12.29 -8.17 19.24
C THR A 62 -10.86 -7.73 19.60
N PRO A 63 -10.40 -6.56 19.13
CA PRO A 63 -9.05 -6.05 19.42
C PRO A 63 -8.69 -6.05 20.91
N GLN A 64 -9.65 -5.67 21.77
CA GLN A 64 -9.44 -5.63 23.22
C GLN A 64 -9.35 -7.03 23.83
N SER A 65 -10.19 -7.97 23.39
CA SER A 65 -10.14 -9.36 23.86
C SER A 65 -8.85 -10.04 23.41
N ALA A 66 -8.43 -9.85 22.16
CA ALA A 66 -7.16 -10.35 21.65
C ALA A 66 -5.97 -9.84 22.49
N LYS A 67 -5.97 -8.55 22.86
CA LYS A 67 -4.92 -7.95 23.69
C LYS A 67 -4.88 -8.50 25.12
N ARG A 68 -6.03 -8.85 25.69
CA ARG A 68 -6.08 -9.45 27.04
C ARG A 68 -5.66 -10.93 27.02
N LEU A 69 -6.04 -11.64 25.97
CA LEU A 69 -5.78 -13.09 25.82
C LEU A 69 -4.41 -13.41 25.23
N SER A 70 -3.68 -12.41 24.72
CA SER A 70 -2.32 -12.59 24.19
C SER A 70 -1.29 -12.93 25.26
N LEU A 71 -1.60 -12.74 26.55
CA LEU A 71 -0.74 -13.04 27.70
C LEU A 71 0.69 -12.47 27.59
N GLY A 72 0.81 -11.27 26.99
CA GLY A 72 2.10 -10.59 26.77
C GLY A 72 2.69 -10.76 25.38
N PHE A 73 2.20 -11.70 24.57
CA PHE A 73 2.64 -11.91 23.18
C PHE A 73 1.90 -11.02 22.18
N ASN A 74 1.62 -9.77 22.55
CA ASN A 74 0.86 -8.82 21.73
C ASN A 74 1.42 -8.66 20.33
N GLY A 75 2.75 -8.56 20.18
CA GLY A 75 3.41 -8.42 18.88
C GLY A 75 3.14 -9.60 17.94
N LEU A 76 3.30 -10.84 18.43
CA LEU A 76 3.02 -12.04 17.62
C LEU A 76 1.55 -12.13 17.18
N VAL A 77 0.63 -11.77 18.08
CA VAL A 77 -0.80 -11.74 17.73
C VAL A 77 -1.08 -10.60 16.74
N ALA A 78 -0.41 -9.44 16.87
CA ALA A 78 -0.51 -8.34 15.91
C ALA A 78 -0.03 -8.79 14.52
N ASP A 79 1.14 -9.45 14.44
CA ASP A 79 1.69 -10.00 13.19
C ASP A 79 0.72 -10.97 12.52
N TRP A 80 0.03 -11.79 13.30
CA TRP A 80 -0.98 -12.70 12.77
C TRP A 80 -2.19 -11.96 12.18
N TYR A 81 -2.72 -10.94 12.87
CA TYR A 81 -3.79 -10.10 12.32
C TYR A 81 -3.34 -9.32 11.09
N TRP A 82 -2.10 -8.85 11.07
CA TRP A 82 -1.48 -8.17 9.94
C TRP A 82 -1.40 -9.08 8.72
N MET A 83 -0.83 -10.28 8.87
CA MET A 83 -0.77 -11.27 7.79
C MET A 83 -2.17 -11.65 7.30
N ARG A 84 -3.16 -11.74 8.20
CA ARG A 84 -4.55 -11.97 7.82
C ARG A 84 -5.12 -10.82 6.99
N ALA A 85 -4.80 -9.56 7.33
CA ALA A 85 -5.21 -8.39 6.56
C ALA A 85 -4.64 -8.42 5.14
N LEU A 86 -3.33 -8.67 5.00
CA LEU A 86 -2.65 -8.77 3.71
C LEU A 86 -3.23 -9.90 2.85
N GLN A 87 -3.37 -11.09 3.43
CA GLN A 87 -3.92 -12.24 2.70
C GLN A 87 -5.39 -12.05 2.33
N TYR A 88 -6.18 -11.36 3.16
CA TYR A 88 -7.57 -11.05 2.86
C TYR A 88 -7.69 -10.17 1.62
N VAL A 89 -6.93 -9.07 1.56
CA VAL A 89 -6.89 -8.19 0.39
C VAL A 89 -6.34 -8.96 -0.82
N GLY A 90 -5.21 -9.66 -0.65
CA GLY A 90 -4.58 -10.43 -1.73
C GLY A 90 -5.52 -11.47 -2.36
N ARG A 91 -6.27 -12.23 -1.55
CA ARG A 91 -7.28 -13.18 -2.08
C ARG A 91 -8.39 -12.49 -2.85
N LYS A 92 -8.92 -11.36 -2.35
CA LYS A 92 -9.98 -10.61 -3.05
C LYS A 92 -9.49 -10.05 -4.38
N VAL A 93 -8.27 -9.52 -4.40
CA VAL A 93 -7.59 -9.05 -5.62
C VAL A 93 -7.39 -10.18 -6.62
N MET A 94 -6.86 -11.33 -6.18
CA MET A 94 -6.60 -12.48 -7.06
C MET A 94 -7.88 -13.14 -7.62
N ASN A 95 -8.95 -13.15 -6.83
CA ASN A 95 -10.22 -13.75 -7.25
C ASN A 95 -11.06 -12.79 -8.11
N HIS A 96 -10.70 -11.51 -8.19
CA HIS A 96 -11.38 -10.55 -9.03
C HIS A 96 -10.92 -10.71 -10.49
N SER A 97 -11.86 -11.05 -11.37
CA SER A 97 -11.63 -11.14 -12.81
C SER A 97 -11.98 -9.79 -13.46
N GLY A 98 -11.05 -8.83 -13.43
CA GLY A 98 -11.24 -7.48 -13.97
C GLY A 98 -10.06 -6.57 -13.72
N ASP A 99 -10.00 -5.44 -14.43
CA ASP A 99 -8.99 -4.40 -14.18
C ASP A 99 -9.34 -3.67 -12.88
N ILE A 100 -8.38 -3.62 -11.94
CA ILE A 100 -8.61 -3.03 -10.61
C ILE A 100 -8.18 -1.57 -10.68
N GLN A 101 -9.16 -0.68 -10.57
CA GLN A 101 -8.89 0.75 -10.46
C GLN A 101 -8.30 1.07 -9.09
N LEU A 102 -7.19 1.80 -9.06
CA LEU A 102 -6.52 2.19 -7.82
C LEU A 102 -7.35 3.15 -6.95
N ASP A 103 -8.30 3.87 -7.54
CA ASP A 103 -9.14 4.87 -6.86
C ASP A 103 -10.42 4.27 -6.27
N ASP A 104 -10.82 3.07 -6.68
CA ASP A 104 -12.07 2.45 -6.26
C ASP A 104 -11.89 0.94 -6.05
N LEU A 105 -11.88 0.52 -4.78
CA LEU A 105 -11.81 -0.88 -4.37
C LEU A 105 -13.16 -1.39 -3.86
N SER A 106 -14.25 -0.65 -4.08
CA SER A 106 -15.61 -1.03 -3.63
C SER A 106 -16.03 -2.40 -4.14
N GLN A 107 -15.63 -2.74 -5.37
CA GLN A 107 -15.90 -4.02 -6.03
C GLN A 107 -15.28 -5.23 -5.30
N LEU A 108 -14.22 -5.01 -4.51
CA LEU A 108 -13.53 -6.09 -3.78
C LEU A 108 -14.23 -6.45 -2.46
N ASN A 109 -15.23 -5.67 -2.03
CA ASN A 109 -15.98 -5.87 -0.78
C ASN A 109 -15.05 -6.09 0.43
N LEU A 110 -14.12 -5.15 0.66
CA LEU A 110 -13.05 -5.26 1.66
C LEU A 110 -13.50 -4.91 3.09
N LYS A 111 -14.69 -5.34 3.52
CA LYS A 111 -15.30 -4.97 4.82
C LYS A 111 -14.41 -5.26 6.04
N LEU A 112 -13.54 -6.28 5.97
CA LEU A 112 -12.70 -6.68 7.10
C LEU A 112 -11.36 -5.96 7.20
N ILE A 113 -10.95 -5.19 6.19
CA ILE A 113 -9.62 -4.57 6.24
C ILE A 113 -9.48 -3.59 7.41
N ALA A 114 -10.49 -2.76 7.65
CA ALA A 114 -10.52 -1.83 8.79
C ALA A 114 -10.41 -2.55 10.15
N PRO A 115 -11.28 -3.52 10.51
CA PRO A 115 -11.19 -4.19 11.80
C PRO A 115 -9.92 -5.04 11.97
N LEU A 116 -9.36 -5.61 10.90
CA LEU A 116 -8.08 -6.33 10.97
C LEU A 116 -6.90 -5.40 11.27
N LEU A 117 -6.85 -4.24 10.62
CA LEU A 117 -5.83 -3.21 10.90
C LEU A 117 -6.04 -2.57 12.28
N GLU A 118 -7.27 -2.38 12.71
CA GLU A 118 -7.58 -1.91 14.07
C GLU A 118 -7.12 -2.91 15.13
N ALA A 119 -7.31 -4.21 14.91
CA ALA A 119 -6.81 -5.27 15.79
C ALA A 119 -5.28 -5.24 15.88
N THR A 120 -4.62 -5.24 14.73
CA THR A 120 -3.15 -5.17 14.59
C THR A 120 -2.59 -4.00 15.39
N THR A 121 -3.07 -2.79 15.14
CA THR A 121 -2.58 -1.56 15.76
C THR A 121 -3.01 -1.38 17.22
N THR A 122 -3.98 -2.14 17.71
CA THR A 122 -4.36 -2.14 19.13
C THR A 122 -3.44 -3.04 19.94
N LEU A 123 -3.06 -4.17 19.34
CA LEU A 123 -2.12 -5.14 19.90
C LEU A 123 -0.70 -4.56 19.91
N ASP A 124 -0.25 -4.02 18.77
CA ASP A 124 1.03 -3.32 18.64
C ASP A 124 0.85 -1.90 18.09
N PRO A 125 0.75 -0.88 18.97
CA PRO A 125 0.63 0.51 18.56
C PRO A 125 1.86 1.08 17.86
N GLN A 126 3.04 0.45 17.97
CA GLN A 126 4.27 0.92 17.33
C GLN A 126 4.45 0.33 15.91
N PHE A 127 3.54 -0.54 15.48
CA PHE A 127 3.62 -1.19 14.18
C PHE A 127 3.24 -0.24 13.04
N THR A 128 4.16 0.63 12.64
CA THR A 128 3.94 1.70 11.65
C THR A 128 3.43 1.18 10.32
N ALA A 129 3.94 0.04 9.83
CA ALA A 129 3.55 -0.51 8.52
C ALA A 129 2.03 -0.75 8.40
N ALA A 130 1.36 -1.17 9.48
CA ALA A 130 -0.09 -1.37 9.48
C ALA A 130 -0.87 -0.05 9.29
N TYR A 131 -0.36 1.06 9.85
CA TYR A 131 -0.92 2.39 9.64
C TYR A 131 -0.66 2.91 8.23
N GLU A 132 0.57 2.74 7.72
CA GLU A 132 0.98 3.19 6.39
C GLU A 132 0.20 2.45 5.29
N TYR A 133 0.08 1.13 5.41
CA TYR A 133 -0.74 0.32 4.51
C TYR A 133 -2.24 0.66 4.63
N GLY A 134 -2.74 0.86 5.85
CA GLY A 134 -4.09 1.34 6.05
C GLY A 134 -4.35 2.68 5.36
N ALA A 135 -3.40 3.60 5.41
CA ALA A 135 -3.51 4.91 4.77
C ALA A 135 -3.58 4.86 3.24
N THR A 136 -3.05 3.80 2.60
CA THR A 136 -3.07 3.65 1.14
C THR A 136 -4.29 2.88 0.65
N VAL A 137 -4.74 1.85 1.40
CA VAL A 137 -5.80 0.96 0.94
C VAL A 137 -7.18 1.34 1.48
N LEU A 138 -7.28 1.78 2.74
CA LEU A 138 -8.59 2.11 3.34
C LEU A 138 -9.32 3.26 2.65
N PRO A 139 -8.68 4.34 2.15
CA PRO A 139 -9.44 5.43 1.53
C PRO A 139 -10.31 5.02 0.34
N ALA A 140 -9.97 3.94 -0.36
CA ALA A 140 -10.77 3.41 -1.46
C ALA A 140 -11.94 2.50 -0.98
N VAL A 141 -12.09 2.32 0.33
CA VAL A 141 -13.11 1.46 0.97
C VAL A 141 -13.92 2.25 1.99
N ASP A 142 -13.24 2.88 2.94
CA ASP A 142 -13.79 3.71 4.03
C ASP A 142 -12.75 4.77 4.43
N ILE A 143 -12.99 6.00 3.97
CA ILE A 143 -12.12 7.16 4.19
C ILE A 143 -12.05 7.54 5.68
N GLU A 144 -13.17 7.48 6.40
CA GLU A 144 -13.22 7.88 7.80
C GLU A 144 -12.50 6.85 8.69
N ALA A 145 -12.62 5.56 8.37
CA ALA A 145 -11.82 4.52 9.00
C ALA A 145 -10.31 4.72 8.74
N ALA A 146 -9.92 5.12 7.52
CA ALA A 146 -8.54 5.44 7.18
C ALA A 146 -8.00 6.59 8.05
N ILE A 147 -8.73 7.71 8.10
CA ILE A 147 -8.36 8.90 8.90
C ILE A 147 -8.23 8.52 10.37
N LYS A 148 -9.22 7.82 10.93
CA LYS A 148 -9.21 7.38 12.34
C LYS A 148 -8.01 6.48 12.65
N LEU A 149 -7.70 5.53 11.76
CA LEU A 149 -6.58 4.62 11.93
C LEU A 149 -5.25 5.39 11.94
N VAL A 150 -5.04 6.28 10.97
CA VAL A 150 -3.78 7.04 10.86
C VAL A 150 -3.64 8.05 12.00
N GLN A 151 -4.71 8.73 12.42
CA GLN A 151 -4.69 9.60 13.60
C GLN A 151 -4.28 8.83 14.86
N LYS A 152 -4.82 7.62 15.07
CA LYS A 152 -4.39 6.71 16.15
C LYS A 152 -2.88 6.40 16.04
N GLY A 153 -2.38 6.21 14.82
CA GLY A 153 -0.95 6.00 14.55
C GLY A 153 -0.09 7.21 14.93
N VAL A 154 -0.51 8.42 14.57
CA VAL A 154 0.19 9.67 14.91
C VAL A 154 0.28 9.86 16.43
N VAL A 155 -0.80 9.55 17.17
CA VAL A 155 -0.82 9.62 18.64
C VAL A 155 0.12 8.58 19.25
N ALA A 156 0.10 7.35 18.73
CA ALA A 156 0.95 6.27 19.23
C ALA A 156 2.44 6.46 18.88
N ASN A 157 2.74 7.13 17.75
CA ASN A 157 4.08 7.26 17.19
C ASN A 157 4.41 8.73 16.88
N PRO A 158 4.54 9.59 17.90
CA PRO A 158 4.66 11.04 17.70
C PRO A 158 5.94 11.45 16.95
N ASP A 159 6.99 10.63 16.99
CA ASP A 159 8.28 10.82 16.31
C ASP A 159 8.25 10.39 14.83
N LYS A 160 7.18 9.75 14.36
CA LYS A 160 7.04 9.29 12.98
C LYS A 160 6.35 10.34 12.12
N TRP A 161 7.14 11.22 11.52
CA TRP A 161 6.65 12.24 10.59
C TRP A 161 5.87 11.64 9.41
N ARG A 162 6.23 10.43 8.95
CA ARG A 162 5.57 9.73 7.83
C ARG A 162 4.08 9.56 8.03
N LEU A 163 3.63 9.26 9.25
CA LEU A 163 2.20 9.09 9.53
C LEU A 163 1.41 10.39 9.30
N ARG A 164 2.03 11.55 9.55
CA ARG A 164 1.42 12.85 9.26
C ARG A 164 1.41 13.15 7.77
N HIS A 165 2.43 12.70 7.03
CA HIS A 165 2.37 12.72 5.57
C HIS A 165 1.19 11.90 5.04
N TYR A 166 0.99 10.67 5.53
CA TYR A 166 -0.14 9.83 5.13
C TYR A 166 -1.49 10.47 5.48
N LEU A 167 -1.60 11.08 6.67
CA LEU A 167 -2.80 11.81 7.06
C LEU A 167 -3.08 12.98 6.11
N GLY A 168 -2.04 13.76 5.78
CA GLY A 168 -2.12 14.85 4.81
C GLY A 168 -2.47 14.37 3.41
N TYR A 169 -1.97 13.21 2.99
CA TYR A 169 -2.30 12.58 1.72
C TYR A 169 -3.79 12.20 1.64
N ILE A 170 -4.35 11.58 2.69
CA ILE A 170 -5.77 11.23 2.72
C ILE A 170 -6.65 12.49 2.63
N TYR A 171 -6.33 13.53 3.41
CA TYR A 171 -7.06 14.81 3.34
C TYR A 171 -6.96 15.45 1.96
N TRP A 172 -5.78 15.42 1.34
CA TRP A 172 -5.57 15.93 -0.01
C TRP A 172 -6.43 15.20 -1.05
N GLN A 173 -6.51 13.87 -1.00
CA GLN A 173 -7.37 13.08 -1.90
C GLN A 173 -8.85 13.45 -1.76
N GLN A 174 -9.27 13.89 -0.57
CA GLN A 174 -10.63 14.36 -0.29
C GLN A 174 -10.88 15.83 -0.67
N GLY A 175 -9.88 16.53 -1.23
CA GLY A 175 -9.95 17.96 -1.47
C GLY A 175 -9.95 18.81 -0.19
N ARG A 176 -9.67 18.21 0.97
CA ARG A 176 -9.59 18.86 2.29
C ARG A 176 -8.22 19.52 2.46
N TYR A 177 -7.91 20.48 1.59
CA TYR A 177 -6.59 21.08 1.48
C TYR A 177 -6.11 21.79 2.75
N ALA A 178 -7.02 22.43 3.50
CA ALA A 178 -6.67 23.06 4.77
C ALA A 178 -6.18 22.04 5.80
N GLU A 179 -6.85 20.89 5.91
CA GLU A 179 -6.46 19.83 6.84
C GLU A 179 -5.20 19.11 6.37
N ALA A 180 -5.04 18.93 5.05
CA ALA A 180 -3.81 18.45 4.47
C ALA A 180 -2.62 19.36 4.81
N LYS A 181 -2.78 20.68 4.68
CA LYS A 181 -1.77 21.69 5.06
C LYS A 181 -1.36 21.52 6.52
N GLU A 182 -2.32 21.46 7.43
CA GLU A 182 -2.03 21.32 8.87
C GLU A 182 -1.30 20.01 9.18
N ALA A 183 -1.69 18.89 8.55
CA ALA A 183 -0.99 17.62 8.72
C ALA A 183 0.47 17.69 8.23
N TYR A 184 0.72 18.36 7.09
CA TYR A 184 2.09 18.57 6.60
C TYR A 184 2.91 19.52 7.47
N LEU A 185 2.31 20.59 7.99
CA LEU A 185 2.96 21.49 8.95
C LEU A 185 3.33 20.77 10.24
N ASP A 186 2.41 20.01 10.81
CA ASP A 186 2.68 19.20 12.00
C ASP A 186 3.80 18.19 11.73
N GLY A 187 3.79 17.54 10.56
CA GLY A 187 4.84 16.60 10.16
C GLY A 187 6.21 17.25 10.01
N SER A 188 6.27 18.47 9.49
CA SER A 188 7.52 19.23 9.35
C SER A 188 8.16 19.65 10.68
N ARG A 189 7.40 19.61 11.79
CA ARG A 189 7.93 19.94 13.12
C ARG A 189 8.59 18.74 13.81
N VAL A 190 8.35 17.54 13.29
CA VAL A 190 8.95 16.31 13.82
C VAL A 190 10.42 16.25 13.43
N ALA A 191 11.27 15.84 14.39
CA ALA A 191 12.70 15.71 14.17
C ALA A 191 13.02 14.72 13.03
N GLY A 192 13.94 15.08 12.14
CA GLY A 192 14.30 14.27 10.97
C GLY A 192 13.27 14.30 9.84
N SER A 193 12.25 15.16 9.92
CA SER A 193 11.30 15.33 8.81
C SER A 193 11.97 15.96 7.58
N PRO A 194 11.59 15.52 6.37
CA PRO A 194 12.12 16.12 5.14
C PRO A 194 11.64 17.55 4.94
N ARG A 195 12.51 18.39 4.35
CA ARG A 195 12.20 19.79 4.01
C ARG A 195 11.03 19.95 3.04
N TRP A 196 10.72 18.93 2.26
CA TRP A 196 9.61 18.97 1.31
C TRP A 196 8.25 19.07 2.03
N MET A 197 8.12 18.65 3.28
CA MET A 197 6.84 18.75 4.02
C MET A 197 6.42 20.20 4.25
N THR A 198 7.36 21.10 4.62
CA THR A 198 7.07 22.52 4.75
C THR A 198 6.67 23.15 3.40
N ALA A 199 7.36 22.76 2.32
CA ALA A 199 7.03 23.22 0.98
C ALA A 199 5.63 22.74 0.54
N MET A 200 5.29 21.49 0.86
CA MET A 200 3.99 20.90 0.58
C MET A 200 2.87 21.67 1.28
N ALA A 201 3.04 21.97 2.57
CA ALA A 201 2.08 22.77 3.34
C ALA A 201 1.86 24.16 2.72
N ALA A 202 2.92 24.84 2.31
CA ALA A 202 2.83 26.17 1.71
C ALA A 202 2.05 26.18 0.38
N ARG A 203 2.15 25.10 -0.39
CA ARG A 203 1.50 24.99 -1.71
C ARG A 203 0.05 24.53 -1.65
N MET A 204 -0.36 23.93 -0.53
CA MET A 204 -1.66 23.28 -0.42
C MET A 204 -2.85 24.24 -0.57
N GLU A 205 -2.72 25.50 -0.12
CA GLU A 205 -3.78 26.52 -0.28
C GLU A 205 -3.91 27.05 -1.71
N ALA A 206 -2.80 27.20 -2.42
CA ALA A 206 -2.78 27.81 -3.75
C ALA A 206 -2.98 26.78 -4.88
N GLU A 207 -2.39 25.60 -4.72
CA GLU A 207 -2.25 24.60 -5.79
C GLU A 207 -2.61 23.19 -5.32
N GLY A 208 -3.34 23.05 -4.20
CA GLY A 208 -3.67 21.76 -3.60
C GLY A 208 -4.19 20.74 -4.61
N GLY A 209 -5.15 21.11 -5.47
CA GLY A 209 -5.68 20.21 -6.51
C GLY A 209 -4.79 20.01 -7.74
N GLY A 210 -3.61 20.63 -7.80
CA GLY A 210 -2.74 20.64 -8.97
C GLY A 210 -1.94 19.36 -9.15
N ARG A 211 -1.73 18.94 -10.41
CA ARG A 211 -0.89 17.78 -10.76
C ARG A 211 0.56 17.92 -10.26
N THR A 212 1.06 19.15 -10.10
CA THR A 212 2.42 19.39 -9.59
C THR A 212 2.56 19.00 -8.13
N VAL A 213 1.58 19.36 -7.29
CA VAL A 213 1.51 18.94 -5.88
C VAL A 213 1.37 17.42 -5.80
N ALA A 214 0.45 16.84 -6.58
CA ALA A 214 0.29 15.39 -6.67
C ALA A 214 1.60 14.66 -7.00
N ARG A 215 2.36 15.17 -7.98
CA ARG A 215 3.63 14.57 -8.41
C ARG A 215 4.70 14.60 -7.32
N GLU A 216 4.79 15.69 -6.58
CA GLU A 216 5.73 15.79 -5.45
C GLU A 216 5.35 14.83 -4.32
N MET A 217 4.05 14.70 -4.01
CA MET A 217 3.57 13.76 -3.00
C MET A 217 3.91 12.31 -3.39
N TYR A 218 3.56 11.88 -4.60
CA TYR A 218 3.86 10.52 -5.03
C TYR A 218 5.36 10.25 -5.17
N ARG A 219 6.16 11.23 -5.58
CA ARG A 219 7.62 11.09 -5.59
C ARG A 219 8.15 10.87 -4.17
N ALA A 220 7.70 11.67 -3.21
CA ALA A 220 8.12 11.51 -1.82
C ALA A 220 7.72 10.13 -1.27
N MET A 221 6.50 9.66 -1.55
CA MET A 221 6.05 8.32 -1.17
C MET A 221 6.94 7.23 -1.79
N TYR A 222 7.27 7.34 -3.08
CA TYR A 222 8.12 6.37 -3.78
C TYR A 222 9.54 6.32 -3.21
N GLU A 223 10.16 7.48 -2.99
CA GLU A 223 11.57 7.58 -2.55
C GLU A 223 11.74 7.20 -1.08
N GLN A 224 10.72 7.39 -0.24
CA GLN A 224 10.84 7.28 1.22
C GLN A 224 10.10 6.08 1.82
N ALA A 225 9.27 5.38 1.06
CA ALA A 225 8.63 4.15 1.53
C ALA A 225 9.65 3.02 1.64
N ASP A 226 9.53 2.25 2.73
CA ASP A 226 10.26 1.00 2.89
C ASP A 226 9.48 -0.18 2.30
N ASP A 227 8.14 -0.06 2.26
CA ASP A 227 7.21 -1.05 1.71
C ASP A 227 7.14 -1.00 0.18
N GLU A 228 7.36 -2.16 -0.46
CA GLU A 228 7.39 -2.29 -1.93
C GLU A 228 6.03 -2.06 -2.58
N GLN A 229 4.93 -2.40 -1.91
CA GLN A 229 3.58 -2.14 -2.44
C GLN A 229 3.29 -0.65 -2.49
N ILE A 230 3.73 0.10 -1.48
CA ILE A 230 3.59 1.57 -1.45
C ILE A 230 4.41 2.19 -2.59
N LYS A 231 5.63 1.72 -2.82
CA LYS A 231 6.44 2.15 -3.97
C LYS A 231 5.74 1.88 -5.30
N LEU A 232 5.22 0.67 -5.48
CA LEU A 232 4.52 0.30 -6.71
C LEU A 232 3.28 1.16 -6.94
N MET A 233 2.50 1.42 -5.88
CA MET A 233 1.35 2.33 -5.95
C MET A 233 1.77 3.74 -6.38
N ALA A 234 2.80 4.30 -5.74
CA ALA A 234 3.29 5.64 -6.04
C ALA A 234 3.83 5.74 -7.46
N LEU A 235 4.55 4.72 -7.93
CA LEU A 235 5.05 4.62 -9.30
C LEU A 235 3.90 4.63 -10.32
N LYS A 236 2.86 3.82 -10.10
CA LYS A 236 1.68 3.79 -10.98
C LYS A 236 0.99 5.16 -11.06
N ARG A 237 0.91 5.89 -9.95
CA ARG A 237 0.37 7.27 -9.93
C ARG A 237 1.25 8.27 -10.67
N LEU A 238 2.57 8.14 -10.57
CA LEU A 238 3.51 8.97 -11.33
C LEU A 238 3.40 8.71 -12.83
N LEU A 239 3.26 7.45 -13.25
CA LEU A 239 3.00 7.07 -14.65
C LEU A 239 1.68 7.67 -15.15
N GLN A 240 0.62 7.60 -14.33
CA GLN A 240 -0.67 8.21 -14.64
C GLN A 240 -0.54 9.72 -14.88
N LEU A 241 0.08 10.46 -13.96
CA LEU A 241 0.28 11.91 -14.10
C LEU A 241 1.09 12.26 -15.35
N ARG A 242 2.17 11.52 -15.62
CA ARG A 242 2.98 11.72 -16.82
C ARG A 242 2.17 11.49 -18.10
N SER A 243 1.38 10.42 -18.15
CA SER A 243 0.52 10.12 -19.29
C SER A 243 -0.55 11.19 -19.52
N MET A 244 -1.09 11.79 -18.44
CA MET A 244 -2.02 12.91 -18.59
C MET A 244 -1.35 14.12 -19.26
N ASP A 245 -0.10 14.46 -18.87
CA ASP A 245 0.64 15.57 -19.47
C ASP A 245 1.03 15.30 -20.94
N GLU A 246 1.42 14.06 -21.25
CA GLU A 246 1.72 13.61 -22.61
C GLU A 246 0.45 13.67 -23.48
N ARG A 247 -0.70 13.19 -22.99
CA ARG A 247 -1.98 13.29 -23.70
C ARG A 247 -2.44 14.74 -23.91
N ASP A 248 -2.28 15.62 -22.93
CA ASP A 248 -2.58 17.06 -23.09
C ASP A 248 -1.71 17.68 -24.20
N THR A 249 -0.45 17.25 -24.31
CA THR A 249 0.47 17.68 -25.37
C THR A 249 0.04 17.13 -26.73
N ILE A 250 -0.32 15.84 -26.81
CA ILE A 250 -0.82 15.21 -28.04
C ILE A 250 -2.09 15.90 -28.53
N ARG A 251 -3.07 16.18 -27.67
CA ARG A 251 -4.30 16.90 -28.03
C ARG A 251 -4.00 18.28 -28.62
N ARG A 252 -3.02 18.99 -28.07
CA ARG A 252 -2.58 20.27 -28.63
C ARG A 252 -2.04 20.09 -30.05
N VAL A 253 -1.19 19.09 -30.29
CA VAL A 253 -0.66 18.79 -31.62
C VAL A 253 -1.77 18.43 -32.62
N LEU A 254 -2.76 17.62 -32.21
CA LEU A 254 -3.91 17.26 -33.04
C LEU A 254 -4.77 18.49 -33.37
N THR A 255 -4.99 19.35 -32.38
CA THR A 255 -5.74 20.62 -32.55
C THR A 255 -5.04 21.56 -33.53
N ASP A 256 -3.73 21.74 -33.37
CA ASP A 256 -2.92 22.58 -34.26
C ASP A 256 -2.87 22.02 -35.69
N TYR A 257 -2.80 20.70 -35.85
CA TYR A 257 -2.85 20.05 -37.15
C TYR A 257 -4.19 20.31 -37.86
N LYS A 258 -5.30 20.20 -37.14
CA LYS A 258 -6.64 20.50 -37.67
C LYS A 258 -6.77 21.96 -38.10
N ALA A 259 -6.31 22.88 -37.27
CA ALA A 259 -6.37 24.32 -37.56
C ALA A 259 -5.61 24.67 -38.86
N GLN A 260 -4.55 23.93 -39.19
CA GLN A 260 -3.72 24.19 -40.37
C GLN A 260 -4.17 23.45 -41.63
N THR A 261 -4.70 22.23 -41.50
CA THR A 261 -5.06 21.38 -42.65
C THR A 261 -6.55 21.37 -42.95
N GLY A 262 -7.39 21.86 -42.03
CA GLY A 262 -8.85 21.82 -42.14
C GLY A 262 -9.48 20.45 -41.84
N ARG A 263 -8.69 19.42 -41.50
CA ARG A 263 -9.18 18.06 -41.20
C ARG A 263 -8.47 17.42 -40.01
N ALA A 264 -9.09 16.40 -39.41
CA ALA A 264 -8.46 15.59 -38.37
C ALA A 264 -7.31 14.74 -38.92
N ALA A 265 -6.40 14.32 -38.04
CA ALA A 265 -5.32 13.41 -38.39
C ALA A 265 -5.88 11.99 -38.57
N ALA A 266 -5.69 11.41 -39.75
CA ALA A 266 -6.19 10.06 -40.05
C ALA A 266 -5.28 8.96 -39.49
N SER A 267 -4.04 9.30 -39.14
CA SER A 267 -3.07 8.39 -38.53
C SER A 267 -1.97 9.17 -37.81
N TRP A 268 -1.28 8.50 -36.87
CA TRP A 268 -0.15 9.09 -36.16
C TRP A 268 0.97 9.58 -37.09
N ARG A 269 1.15 8.93 -38.24
CA ARG A 269 2.17 9.28 -39.22
C ARG A 269 2.03 10.71 -39.75
N GLU A 270 0.80 11.24 -39.83
CA GLU A 270 0.56 12.62 -40.30
C GLU A 270 1.06 13.68 -39.31
N VAL A 271 1.13 13.34 -38.03
CA VAL A 271 1.53 14.25 -36.94
C VAL A 271 2.85 13.84 -36.28
N ALA A 272 3.48 12.74 -36.72
CA ALA A 272 4.66 12.15 -36.10
C ALA A 272 5.82 13.15 -35.93
N GLU A 273 6.13 13.97 -36.94
CA GLU A 273 7.18 14.99 -36.83
C GLU A 273 6.89 16.03 -35.76
N ARG A 274 5.62 16.44 -35.62
CA ARG A 274 5.20 17.40 -34.58
C ARG A 274 5.27 16.79 -33.19
N LEU A 275 4.87 15.53 -33.07
CA LEU A 275 4.98 14.77 -31.83
C LEU A 275 6.45 14.60 -31.42
N ARG A 276 7.37 14.32 -32.37
CA ARG A 276 8.83 14.27 -32.07
C ARG A 276 9.36 15.64 -31.65
N ALA A 277 8.94 16.71 -32.33
CA ALA A 277 9.30 18.07 -31.95
C ALA A 277 8.82 18.43 -30.53
N ALA A 278 7.67 17.88 -30.11
CA ALA A 278 7.15 17.97 -28.75
C ALA A 278 7.86 17.06 -27.72
N ARG A 279 8.93 16.35 -28.12
CA ARG A 279 9.73 15.43 -27.30
C ARG A 279 8.95 14.24 -26.73
N LEU A 280 7.89 13.82 -27.41
CA LEU A 280 7.20 12.57 -27.06
C LEU A 280 8.03 11.37 -27.51
N ASN A 281 7.92 10.26 -26.77
CA ASN A 281 8.53 8.99 -27.17
C ASN A 281 7.70 8.38 -28.29
N ILE A 282 8.33 8.01 -29.41
CA ILE A 282 7.65 7.52 -30.61
C ILE A 282 8.39 6.31 -31.15
N ASN A 283 7.66 5.28 -31.55
CA ASN A 283 8.23 4.10 -32.19
C ASN A 283 8.59 4.36 -33.67
N GLU A 284 9.18 3.36 -34.32
CA GLU A 284 9.61 3.43 -35.73
C GLU A 284 8.45 3.70 -36.69
N GLN A 285 7.24 3.27 -36.34
CA GLN A 285 6.02 3.48 -37.13
C GLN A 285 5.42 4.88 -36.97
N GLY A 286 6.00 5.74 -36.11
CA GLY A 286 5.51 7.10 -35.87
C GLY A 286 4.40 7.20 -34.82
N THR A 287 4.12 6.11 -34.09
CA THR A 287 3.11 6.06 -33.03
C THR A 287 3.69 6.48 -31.68
N PRO A 288 3.08 7.46 -30.97
CA PRO A 288 3.54 7.83 -29.64
C PRO A 288 3.30 6.70 -28.64
N LEU A 289 4.28 6.50 -27.76
CA LEU A 289 4.25 5.50 -26.68
C LEU A 289 3.97 6.20 -25.36
N ASP A 290 3.16 5.56 -24.52
CA ASP A 290 2.86 6.00 -23.17
C ASP A 290 4.06 5.75 -22.21
N PRO A 291 4.00 6.22 -20.96
CA PRO A 291 5.07 6.04 -19.99
C PRO A 291 5.41 4.58 -19.64
N SER A 292 4.50 3.63 -19.91
CA SER A 292 4.75 2.19 -19.76
C SER A 292 5.34 1.56 -21.02
N GLY A 293 5.45 2.31 -22.12
CA GLY A 293 5.98 1.85 -23.40
C GLY A 293 4.90 1.27 -24.33
N ALA A 294 3.63 1.26 -23.93
CA ALA A 294 2.54 0.82 -24.78
C ALA A 294 2.11 1.93 -25.75
N ALA A 295 1.59 1.55 -26.92
CA ALA A 295 1.14 2.52 -27.92
C ALA A 295 -0.12 3.26 -27.46
N TYR A 296 -0.12 4.59 -27.59
CA TYR A 296 -1.34 5.38 -27.53
C TYR A 296 -2.23 5.11 -28.75
N VAL A 297 -3.54 5.29 -28.57
CA VAL A 297 -4.54 5.09 -29.61
C VAL A 297 -5.18 6.44 -29.97
N LEU A 298 -5.33 6.71 -31.26
CA LEU A 298 -6.14 7.83 -31.74
C LEU A 298 -7.60 7.57 -31.37
N ALA A 299 -8.19 8.48 -30.61
CA ALA A 299 -9.58 8.43 -30.20
C ALA A 299 -10.39 9.50 -30.94
N GLU A 300 -11.72 9.36 -30.88
CA GLU A 300 -12.68 10.30 -31.49
C GLU A 300 -12.32 10.64 -32.95
N ASP A 301 -12.11 9.64 -33.81
CA ASP A 301 -11.76 9.83 -35.23
C ASP A 301 -10.55 10.77 -35.48
N GLY A 302 -9.61 10.79 -34.53
CA GLY A 302 -8.38 11.58 -34.61
C GLY A 302 -8.47 12.97 -33.98
N TYR A 303 -9.50 13.25 -33.19
CA TYR A 303 -9.61 14.46 -32.36
C TYR A 303 -9.00 14.30 -30.96
N ASP A 304 -8.87 13.07 -30.46
CA ASP A 304 -8.34 12.81 -29.13
C ASP A 304 -7.34 11.65 -29.11
N VAL A 305 -6.82 11.36 -27.93
CA VAL A 305 -5.86 10.29 -27.63
C VAL A 305 -6.27 9.56 -26.36
N ASP A 306 -6.21 8.23 -26.43
CA ASP A 306 -6.47 7.37 -25.28
C ASP A 306 -5.40 6.30 -25.09
N LEU A 307 -5.41 5.68 -23.91
CA LEU A 307 -4.54 4.59 -23.52
C LEU A 307 -4.91 3.31 -24.28
N GLY A 308 -3.93 2.70 -24.94
CA GLY A 308 -4.10 1.41 -25.60
C GLY A 308 -4.41 0.28 -24.61
N SER A 309 -4.95 -0.83 -25.12
CA SER A 309 -5.35 -2.00 -24.32
C SER A 309 -4.21 -2.64 -23.53
N HIS A 310 -2.98 -2.49 -24.00
CA HIS A 310 -1.77 -3.03 -23.37
C HIS A 310 -1.06 -2.04 -22.43
N SER A 311 -1.67 -0.88 -22.16
CA SER A 311 -1.11 0.11 -21.25
C SER A 311 -1.16 -0.39 -19.80
N GLU A 312 -0.04 -0.24 -19.08
CA GLU A 312 0.01 -0.45 -17.63
C GLU A 312 -0.30 0.85 -16.84
N VAL A 313 -0.56 1.95 -17.55
CA VAL A 313 -0.93 3.22 -16.93
C VAL A 313 -2.34 3.12 -16.35
N PRO A 314 -2.55 3.45 -15.06
CA PRO A 314 -3.88 3.44 -14.47
C PRO A 314 -4.87 4.34 -15.23
N ARG A 315 -5.99 3.75 -15.63
CA ARG A 315 -7.10 4.49 -16.26
C ARG A 315 -7.79 5.36 -15.21
N LYS A 316 -8.37 6.46 -15.68
CA LYS A 316 -9.24 7.35 -14.91
C LYS A 316 -10.52 7.55 -15.71
#